data_AF-A0A355YPW0-F1
#
_entry.id   AF-A0A355YPW0-F1
#
_cell.length_a   1.000
_cell.length_b   1.000
_cell.length_c   1.000
_cell.angle_alpha   90.00
_cell.angle_beta   90.00
_cell.angle_gamma   90.00
#
_symmetry.space_group_name_H-M   'P 1'
#
loop_
_entity.id
_entity.type
_entity.pdbx_description
1 polymer ?
#
loop_
_entity_poly.entity_id
_entity_poly.type
_entity_poly.pdbx_seq_one_letter_code
_entity_poly.pdbx_strand_id
1 'polypeptide(L)'
;MLLMDLAIFGAQAIALGAYEAIHHLCPERKIHCFLVTEQGNNTEYCAGIPVLELTAFSAGLSVSEKEQLQILIATPEDVMQAIEASLDACGLTCHVRLTSLRWAELMGYYYVQNRLYMPILALPVGYHPAGVHIFQARFHKDKPLSSTYDLPAWITPIQVGAALCEKRVADIVDCSGENISEKNVNYSELTALYWIWKNRLSASGTQGKTEYYGLSHYRRILELTEEDLLRLVDHQVDVVLPYPMPYEPDIEAHHRRYLKKEDWNAVLRAVLELQPDYADAFPGILKQRFLYNYNILLARKDVLADYCSWLFPILERVEQYSVPQGWNRKDRYIGYVGETLETLYFMYHKDSLRIAHAGCRFLT
;
A
#
# COMPACT_ATOMS: atom_id res chain seq x y z
N MET A 1 22.00 -30.41 10.69
CA MET A 1 20.85 -29.75 11.31
C MET A 1 19.67 -29.98 10.38
N LEU A 2 18.60 -30.62 10.84
CA LEU A 2 17.34 -30.66 10.07
C LEU A 2 16.80 -29.23 10.01
N LEU A 3 16.37 -28.79 8.83
CA LEU A 3 15.68 -27.50 8.68
C LEU A 3 14.35 -27.60 9.43
N MET A 4 14.06 -26.63 10.30
CA MET A 4 12.76 -26.54 10.98
C MET A 4 11.65 -26.32 9.96
N ASP A 5 10.51 -26.95 10.21
CA ASP A 5 9.30 -26.75 9.43
C ASP A 5 8.78 -25.32 9.60
N LEU A 6 8.15 -24.78 8.57
CA LEU A 6 7.62 -23.41 8.57
C LEU A 6 6.11 -23.41 8.31
N ALA A 7 5.38 -22.63 9.08
CA ALA A 7 4.02 -22.20 8.76
C ALA A 7 3.95 -20.67 8.82
N ILE A 8 3.03 -20.09 8.05
CA ILE A 8 2.83 -18.64 8.01
C ILE A 8 1.51 -18.32 8.69
N PHE A 9 1.51 -17.43 9.68
CA PHE A 9 0.28 -16.92 10.26
C PHE A 9 -0.22 -15.72 9.44
N GLY A 10 -1.47 -15.78 8.99
CA GLY A 10 -2.08 -14.88 8.01
C GLY A 10 -2.36 -15.60 6.69
N ALA A 11 -3.41 -15.20 5.98
CA ALA A 11 -3.81 -15.79 4.70
C ALA A 11 -4.23 -14.72 3.67
N GLN A 12 -3.60 -13.54 3.76
CA GLN A 12 -3.87 -12.38 2.92
C GLN A 12 -2.57 -11.88 2.29
N ALA A 13 -2.60 -10.71 1.64
CA ALA A 13 -1.53 -10.25 0.75
C ALA A 13 -0.13 -10.20 1.40
N ILE A 14 0.00 -9.85 2.68
CA ILE A 14 1.30 -9.87 3.40
C ILE A 14 1.84 -11.31 3.49
N ALA A 15 1.00 -12.25 3.92
CA ALA A 15 1.32 -13.67 4.03
C ALA A 15 1.59 -14.32 2.66
N LEU A 16 0.79 -13.99 1.65
CA LEU A 16 0.99 -14.46 0.28
C LEU A 16 2.34 -13.96 -0.26
N GLY A 17 2.66 -12.67 -0.11
CA GLY A 17 3.96 -12.13 -0.53
C GLY A 17 5.13 -12.78 0.20
N ALA A 18 4.99 -12.99 1.52
CA ALA A 18 5.99 -13.69 2.31
C ALA A 18 6.21 -15.14 1.82
N TYR A 19 5.13 -15.87 1.53
CA TYR A 19 5.19 -17.21 0.97
C TYR A 19 5.92 -17.22 -0.37
N GLU A 20 5.52 -16.37 -1.32
CA GLU A 20 6.13 -16.34 -2.65
C GLU A 20 7.63 -16.04 -2.59
N ALA A 21 8.01 -15.04 -1.79
CA ALA A 21 9.40 -14.66 -1.63
C ALA A 21 10.21 -15.78 -0.98
N ILE A 22 9.74 -16.38 0.12
CA ILE A 22 10.47 -17.46 0.81
C ILE A 22 10.53 -18.72 -0.05
N HIS A 23 9.43 -19.11 -0.68
CA HIS A 23 9.37 -20.29 -1.54
C HIS A 23 10.34 -20.18 -2.73
N HIS A 24 10.50 -18.97 -3.27
CA HIS A 24 11.41 -18.71 -4.38
C HIS A 24 12.87 -18.56 -3.96
N LEU A 25 13.14 -17.82 -2.87
CA LEU A 25 14.50 -17.51 -2.42
C LEU A 25 15.15 -18.64 -1.60
N CYS A 26 14.34 -19.40 -0.85
CA CYS A 26 14.78 -20.47 0.05
C CYS A 26 13.91 -21.73 -0.16
N PRO A 27 13.94 -22.36 -1.36
CA PRO A 27 13.04 -23.47 -1.70
C PRO A 27 13.19 -24.71 -0.80
N GLU A 28 14.33 -24.86 -0.12
CA GLU A 28 14.57 -25.89 0.89
C GLU A 28 13.71 -25.72 2.16
N ARG A 29 13.19 -24.52 2.42
CA ARG A 29 12.36 -24.21 3.58
C ARG A 29 10.89 -24.37 3.23
N LYS A 30 10.38 -25.59 3.43
CA LYS A 30 9.00 -25.95 3.12
C LYS A 30 8.02 -25.22 4.03
N ILE A 31 7.04 -24.57 3.41
CA ILE A 31 5.89 -23.95 4.09
C ILE A 31 4.71 -24.91 3.96
N HIS A 32 4.22 -25.42 5.09
CA HIS A 32 3.22 -26.50 5.11
C HIS A 32 1.79 -25.99 5.04
N CYS A 33 1.53 -24.88 5.72
CA CYS A 33 0.20 -24.29 5.83
C CYS A 33 0.28 -22.79 6.10
N PHE A 34 -0.84 -22.13 5.82
CA PHE A 34 -1.17 -20.85 6.40
C PHE A 34 -2.06 -21.08 7.63
N LEU A 35 -1.86 -20.28 8.67
CA LEU A 35 -2.65 -20.32 9.89
C LEU A 35 -3.48 -19.06 10.03
N VAL A 36 -4.72 -19.21 10.48
CA VAL A 36 -5.61 -18.11 10.83
C VAL A 36 -6.27 -18.37 12.19
N THR A 37 -6.68 -17.32 12.88
CA THR A 37 -7.44 -17.48 14.13
C THR A 37 -8.80 -18.13 13.86
N GLU A 38 -9.45 -17.72 12.78
CA GLU A 38 -10.74 -18.22 12.30
C GLU A 38 -10.75 -18.17 10.76
N GLN A 39 -11.48 -19.09 10.12
CA GLN A 39 -11.56 -19.13 8.66
C GLN A 39 -12.18 -17.84 8.12
N GLY A 40 -13.32 -17.40 8.68
CA GLY A 40 -13.98 -16.15 8.31
C GLY A 40 -14.14 -15.99 6.80
N ASN A 41 -13.57 -14.92 6.24
CA ASN A 41 -13.56 -14.62 4.79
C ASN A 41 -12.29 -15.09 4.06
N ASN A 42 -11.41 -15.84 4.74
CA ASN A 42 -10.20 -16.38 4.10
C ASN A 42 -10.57 -17.52 3.16
N THR A 43 -9.77 -17.70 2.12
CA THR A 43 -9.89 -18.84 1.21
C THR A 43 -9.41 -20.12 1.89
N GLU A 44 -9.89 -21.28 1.44
CA GLU A 44 -9.43 -22.59 1.95
C GLU A 44 -7.97 -22.86 1.55
N TYR A 45 -7.50 -22.23 0.48
CA TYR A 45 -6.14 -22.34 -0.03
C TYR A 45 -5.60 -20.95 -0.39
N CYS A 46 -4.31 -20.73 -0.15
CA CYS A 46 -3.56 -19.56 -0.58
C CYS A 46 -2.29 -20.07 -1.28
N ALA A 47 -2.03 -19.64 -2.52
CA ALA A 47 -0.97 -20.19 -3.37
C ALA A 47 -0.99 -21.74 -3.48
N GLY A 48 -2.17 -22.35 -3.42
CA GLY A 48 -2.35 -23.81 -3.41
C GLY A 48 -1.99 -24.51 -2.09
N ILE A 49 -1.60 -23.76 -1.06
CA ILE A 49 -1.28 -24.25 0.28
C ILE A 49 -2.50 -24.11 1.19
N PRO A 50 -2.81 -25.11 2.04
CA PRO A 50 -4.00 -25.07 2.89
C PRO A 50 -3.94 -23.92 3.91
N VAL A 51 -5.08 -23.29 4.12
CA VAL A 51 -5.33 -22.34 5.21
C VAL A 51 -6.07 -23.08 6.32
N LEU A 52 -5.50 -23.09 7.53
CA LEU A 52 -5.99 -23.88 8.66
C LEU A 52 -6.25 -22.99 9.87
N GLU A 53 -7.30 -23.32 10.62
CA GLU A 53 -7.57 -22.68 11.90
C GLU A 53 -6.56 -23.12 12.97
N LEU A 54 -6.00 -22.15 13.69
CA LEU A 54 -4.93 -22.33 14.66
C LEU A 54 -5.26 -23.42 15.71
N THR A 55 -6.46 -23.37 16.28
CA THR A 55 -6.86 -24.25 17.38
C THR A 55 -6.97 -25.71 16.90
N ALA A 56 -7.62 -25.94 15.76
CA ALA A 56 -7.74 -27.26 15.16
C ALA A 56 -6.37 -27.83 14.74
N PHE A 57 -5.55 -27.01 14.10
CA PHE A 57 -4.20 -27.40 13.68
C PHE A 57 -3.32 -27.77 14.88
N SER A 58 -3.26 -26.92 15.90
CA SER A 58 -2.42 -27.14 17.08
C SER A 58 -2.86 -28.32 17.95
N ALA A 59 -4.14 -28.70 17.93
CA ALA A 59 -4.64 -29.89 18.62
C ALA A 59 -4.17 -31.20 17.98
N GLY A 60 -3.83 -31.18 16.68
CA GLY A 60 -3.33 -32.33 15.94
C GLY A 60 -1.81 -32.59 16.10
N LEU A 61 -1.08 -31.68 16.74
CA LEU A 61 0.38 -31.76 16.88
C LEU A 61 0.81 -32.26 18.26
N SER A 62 1.80 -33.15 18.28
CA SER A 62 2.55 -33.53 19.48
C SER A 62 3.43 -32.37 19.97
N VAL A 63 3.90 -32.46 21.23
CA VAL A 63 4.81 -31.46 21.82
C VAL A 63 6.09 -31.32 20.99
N SER A 64 6.69 -32.43 20.55
CA SER A 64 7.91 -32.40 19.74
C SER A 64 7.69 -31.75 18.37
N GLU A 65 6.52 -31.91 17.75
CA GLU A 65 6.22 -31.27 16.46
C GLU A 65 6.05 -29.77 16.64
N LYS A 66 5.41 -29.32 17.73
CA LYS A 66 5.28 -27.89 18.06
C LYS A 66 6.64 -27.22 18.26
N GLU A 67 7.60 -27.92 18.89
CA GLU A 67 8.96 -27.41 19.11
C GLU A 67 9.81 -27.34 17.82
N GLN A 68 9.46 -28.12 16.79
CA GLN A 68 10.16 -28.16 15.50
C GLN A 68 9.50 -27.29 14.42
N LEU A 69 8.32 -26.72 14.71
CA LEU A 69 7.57 -25.88 13.81
C LEU A 69 7.79 -24.40 14.15
N GLN A 70 8.38 -23.66 13.21
CA GLN A 70 8.44 -22.22 13.28
C GLN A 70 7.18 -21.58 12.68
N ILE A 71 6.62 -20.58 13.35
CA ILE A 71 5.51 -19.77 12.85
C ILE A 71 6.01 -18.38 12.48
N LEU A 72 5.91 -18.01 11.21
CA LEU A 72 6.17 -16.65 10.74
C LEU A 72 4.88 -15.84 10.73
N ILE A 73 4.77 -14.82 11.58
CA ILE A 73 3.56 -13.98 11.67
C ILE A 73 3.60 -12.91 10.59
N ALA A 74 2.84 -13.10 9.51
CA ALA A 74 2.80 -12.24 8.32
C ALA A 74 1.43 -11.54 8.18
N THR A 75 1.13 -10.69 9.15
CA THR A 75 -0.12 -9.90 9.26
C THR A 75 0.22 -8.42 9.49
N PRO A 76 -0.76 -7.51 9.55
CA PRO A 76 -0.52 -6.14 10.02
C PRO A 76 0.05 -6.10 11.44
N GLU A 77 1.03 -5.23 11.70
CA GLU A 77 1.76 -5.22 12.99
C GLU A 77 0.88 -4.90 14.21
N ASP A 78 -0.21 -4.16 14.01
CA ASP A 78 -1.14 -3.76 15.07
C ASP A 78 -1.97 -4.93 15.64
N VAL A 79 -1.98 -6.09 14.96
CA VAL A 79 -2.65 -7.31 15.45
C VAL A 79 -1.68 -8.41 15.91
N MET A 80 -0.37 -8.25 15.68
CA MET A 80 0.61 -9.30 15.96
C MET A 80 0.68 -9.70 17.43
N GLN A 81 0.55 -8.75 18.36
CA GLN A 81 0.58 -9.06 19.80
C GLN A 81 -0.56 -10.00 20.22
N ALA A 82 -1.76 -9.82 19.66
CA ALA A 82 -2.90 -10.70 19.94
C ALA A 82 -2.70 -12.11 19.34
N ILE A 83 -2.04 -12.17 18.17
CA ILE A 83 -1.69 -13.42 17.50
C ILE A 83 -0.66 -14.21 18.32
N GLU A 84 0.40 -13.55 18.81
CA GLU A 84 1.40 -14.17 19.68
C GLU A 84 0.76 -14.78 20.92
N ALA A 85 -0.13 -14.04 21.60
CA ALA A 85 -0.85 -14.55 22.77
C ALA A 85 -1.69 -15.80 22.45
N SER A 86 -2.28 -15.85 21.25
CA SER A 86 -3.07 -17.00 20.78
C SER A 86 -2.19 -18.20 20.43
N LEU A 87 -1.02 -17.97 19.82
CA LEU A 87 -0.03 -19.00 19.53
C LEU A 87 0.53 -19.61 20.81
N ASP A 88 0.89 -18.77 21.78
CA ASP A 88 1.40 -19.18 23.09
C ASP A 88 0.36 -20.01 23.85
N ALA A 89 -0.92 -19.60 23.82
CA ALA A 89 -2.01 -20.36 24.43
C ALA A 89 -2.21 -21.76 23.81
N CYS A 90 -1.79 -21.95 22.55
CA CYS A 90 -1.82 -23.23 21.85
C CYS A 90 -0.52 -24.05 22.01
N GLY A 91 0.47 -23.54 22.73
CA GLY A 91 1.78 -24.15 22.92
C GLY A 91 2.70 -24.06 21.69
N LEU A 92 2.41 -23.17 20.75
CA LEU A 92 3.23 -22.91 19.56
C LEU A 92 4.14 -21.70 19.81
N THR A 93 5.17 -21.88 20.64
CA THR A 93 6.02 -20.78 21.14
C THR A 93 7.16 -20.39 20.21
N CYS A 94 7.47 -21.19 19.19
CA CYS A 94 8.47 -20.87 18.18
C CYS A 94 7.88 -19.94 17.10
N HIS A 95 7.49 -18.73 17.48
CA HIS A 95 6.95 -17.74 16.55
C HIS A 95 7.84 -16.51 16.41
N VAL A 96 7.75 -15.86 15.24
CA VAL A 96 8.51 -14.65 14.95
C VAL A 96 7.69 -13.70 14.07
N ARG A 97 7.71 -12.41 14.42
CA ARG A 97 7.07 -11.35 13.64
C ARG A 97 7.78 -11.09 12.32
N LEU A 98 7.04 -11.07 11.21
CA LEU A 98 7.48 -10.47 9.96
C LEU A 98 6.99 -9.02 9.90
N THR A 99 7.74 -8.12 10.55
CA THR A 99 7.42 -6.69 10.54
C THR A 99 7.45 -6.15 9.10
N SER A 100 6.79 -5.01 8.87
CA SER A 100 6.74 -4.31 7.59
C SER A 100 8.13 -4.04 7.01
N LEU A 101 9.12 -3.70 7.85
CA LEU A 101 10.52 -3.55 7.42
C LEU A 101 11.13 -4.87 6.95
N ARG A 102 10.97 -5.94 7.73
CA ARG A 102 11.48 -7.27 7.33
C ARG A 102 10.78 -7.81 6.08
N TRP A 103 9.48 -7.52 5.95
CA TRP A 103 8.71 -7.83 4.74
C TRP A 103 9.26 -7.05 3.55
N ALA A 104 9.49 -5.74 3.68
CA ALA A 104 10.05 -4.92 2.62
C ALA A 104 11.45 -5.38 2.17
N GLU A 105 12.33 -5.77 3.11
CA GLU A 105 13.64 -6.33 2.78
C GLU A 105 13.50 -7.64 1.99
N LEU A 106 12.68 -8.58 2.48
CA LEU A 106 12.41 -9.86 1.83
C LEU A 106 11.87 -9.66 0.41
N MET A 107 10.89 -8.78 0.24
CA MET A 107 10.30 -8.47 -1.06
C MET A 107 11.28 -7.77 -2.00
N GLY A 108 12.16 -6.91 -1.47
CA GLY A 108 13.23 -6.29 -2.25
C GLY A 108 14.12 -7.33 -2.93
N TYR A 109 14.54 -8.37 -2.21
CA TYR A 109 15.31 -9.48 -2.80
C TYR A 109 14.52 -10.23 -3.87
N TYR A 110 13.25 -10.56 -3.58
CA TYR A 110 12.38 -11.26 -4.52
C TYR A 110 12.16 -10.50 -5.83
N TYR A 111 11.95 -9.17 -5.75
CA TYR A 111 11.68 -8.36 -6.94
C TYR A 111 12.91 -8.05 -7.78
N VAL A 112 14.10 -7.87 -7.18
CA VAL A 112 15.35 -7.68 -7.93
C VAL A 112 15.62 -8.87 -8.84
N GLN A 113 15.46 -10.08 -8.31
CA GLN A 113 15.77 -11.30 -9.05
C GLN A 113 14.87 -11.44 -10.30
N ASN A 114 13.59 -11.10 -10.17
CA ASN A 114 12.62 -11.22 -11.26
C ASN A 114 12.52 -9.96 -12.12
N ARG A 115 13.21 -8.87 -11.75
CA ARG A 115 13.14 -7.54 -12.39
C ARG A 115 11.72 -7.01 -12.59
N LEU A 116 10.79 -7.45 -11.75
CA LEU A 116 9.36 -7.10 -11.84
C LEU A 116 9.11 -5.68 -11.33
N TYR A 117 9.69 -5.36 -10.17
CA TYR A 117 9.54 -4.08 -9.48
C TYR A 117 10.90 -3.63 -8.97
N MET A 118 11.52 -2.67 -9.65
CA MET A 118 12.88 -2.23 -9.34
C MET A 118 12.95 -1.52 -7.98
N PRO A 119 13.67 -2.03 -6.97
CA PRO A 119 13.91 -1.27 -5.75
C PRO A 119 14.78 -0.06 -6.02
N ILE A 120 14.47 1.08 -5.38
CA ILE A 120 15.32 2.27 -5.45
C ILE A 120 16.74 1.99 -4.95
N LEU A 121 16.88 1.14 -3.93
CA LEU A 121 18.17 0.73 -3.36
C LEU A 121 19.08 0.00 -4.37
N ALA A 122 18.50 -0.62 -5.41
CA ALA A 122 19.27 -1.30 -6.45
C ALA A 122 19.97 -0.31 -7.42
N LEU A 123 19.57 0.96 -7.41
CA LEU A 123 20.23 2.01 -8.18
C LEU A 123 21.50 2.47 -7.45
N PRO A 124 22.63 2.67 -8.16
CA PRO A 124 23.83 3.26 -7.58
C PRO A 124 23.52 4.58 -6.86
N VAL A 125 24.13 4.82 -5.69
CA VAL A 125 23.94 6.09 -4.97
C VAL A 125 24.33 7.24 -5.90
N GLY A 126 23.44 8.24 -5.97
CA GLY A 126 23.70 9.47 -6.73
C GLY A 126 24.47 10.51 -5.91
N TYR A 127 24.57 11.70 -6.47
CA TYR A 127 25.25 12.86 -5.91
C TYR A 127 24.36 14.11 -5.90
N HIS A 128 23.40 14.23 -6.83
CA HIS A 128 22.56 15.42 -6.92
C HIS A 128 21.30 15.29 -6.04
N PRO A 129 21.10 16.18 -5.05
CA PRO A 129 19.93 16.13 -4.19
C PRO A 129 18.65 16.52 -4.93
N ALA A 130 17.57 15.80 -4.62
CA ALA A 130 16.21 16.20 -4.97
C ALA A 130 15.61 17.08 -3.88
N GLY A 131 14.80 18.07 -4.25
CA GLY A 131 13.89 18.75 -3.32
C GLY A 131 12.69 17.83 -3.05
N VAL A 132 12.58 17.27 -1.85
CA VAL A 132 11.58 16.24 -1.53
C VAL A 132 10.59 16.77 -0.51
N HIS A 133 9.30 16.67 -0.84
CA HIS A 133 8.19 17.15 -0.02
C HIS A 133 7.09 16.08 0.08
N ILE A 134 7.15 15.24 1.10
CA ILE A 134 6.13 14.23 1.38
C ILE A 134 5.14 14.81 2.39
N PHE A 135 3.86 14.79 2.06
CA PHE A 135 2.80 15.18 2.96
C PHE A 135 2.24 13.95 3.69
N GLN A 136 2.37 13.92 5.01
CA GLN A 136 1.78 12.86 5.84
C GLN A 136 0.35 13.23 6.20
N ALA A 137 -0.63 12.54 5.64
CA ALA A 137 -2.04 12.70 6.00
C ALA A 137 -2.29 12.29 7.45
N ARG A 138 -2.83 13.22 8.25
CA ARG A 138 -3.26 13.02 9.64
C ARG A 138 -4.74 13.35 9.79
N PHE A 139 -5.43 12.56 10.58
CA PHE A 139 -6.84 12.73 10.89
C PHE A 139 -7.05 12.88 12.39
N HIS A 140 -8.04 13.68 12.78
CA HIS A 140 -8.28 14.01 14.19
C HIS A 140 -8.64 12.80 15.08
N LYS A 141 -9.02 11.66 14.47
CA LYS A 141 -9.34 10.37 15.12
C LYS A 141 -8.24 9.32 14.95
N ASP A 142 -7.07 9.68 14.45
CA ASP A 142 -5.94 8.76 14.38
C ASP A 142 -5.61 8.23 15.77
N LYS A 143 -5.38 6.90 15.84
CA LYS A 143 -4.98 6.26 17.09
C LYS A 143 -3.53 6.66 17.42
N PRO A 144 -3.22 6.93 18.69
CA PRO A 144 -1.83 7.15 19.11
C PRO A 144 -0.92 5.99 18.70
N LEU A 145 0.29 6.30 18.25
CA LEU A 145 1.33 5.30 18.04
C LEU A 145 1.82 4.76 19.39
N SER A 146 2.13 3.48 19.45
CA SER A 146 2.75 2.84 20.62
C SER A 146 4.26 3.09 20.67
N SER A 147 4.87 3.43 19.53
CA SER A 147 6.29 3.76 19.39
C SER A 147 6.50 5.22 18.94
N THR A 148 7.60 5.82 19.37
CA THR A 148 8.02 7.14 18.89
C THR A 148 8.66 7.01 17.52
N TYR A 149 8.29 7.90 16.60
CA TYR A 149 8.89 7.98 15.28
C TYR A 149 9.22 9.43 14.95
N ASP A 150 10.50 9.71 14.76
CA ASP A 150 10.99 11.01 14.33
C ASP A 150 10.75 11.17 12.82
N LEU A 151 9.91 12.13 12.46
CA LEU A 151 9.64 12.42 11.06
C LEU A 151 10.90 12.99 10.39
N PRO A 152 11.33 12.44 9.24
CA PRO A 152 12.37 13.06 8.44
C PRO A 152 12.00 14.48 8.01
N ALA A 153 13.02 15.32 7.77
CA ALA A 153 12.82 16.74 7.43
C ALA A 153 12.01 16.96 6.14
N TRP A 154 12.01 15.99 5.22
CA TRP A 154 11.22 16.03 3.99
C TRP A 154 9.76 15.59 4.17
N ILE A 155 9.34 15.19 5.38
CA ILE A 155 7.95 14.82 5.68
C ILE A 155 7.26 15.93 6.46
N THR A 156 6.20 16.49 5.89
CA THR A 156 5.37 17.52 6.53
C THR A 156 3.97 16.98 6.82
N PRO A 157 3.48 16.99 8.07
CA PRO A 157 2.11 16.63 8.38
C PRO A 157 1.09 17.56 7.73
N ILE A 158 0.02 16.99 7.18
CA ILE A 158 -1.18 17.70 6.72
C ILE A 158 -2.42 17.09 7.36
N GLN A 159 -3.27 17.93 7.94
CA GLN A 159 -4.55 17.47 8.46
C GLN A 159 -5.55 17.32 7.31
N VAL A 160 -6.11 16.11 7.18
CA VAL A 160 -7.21 15.82 6.26
C VAL A 160 -8.57 15.97 6.91
N GLY A 161 -9.58 16.33 6.12
CA GLY A 161 -10.94 16.56 6.59
C GLY A 161 -11.04 17.71 7.61
N ALA A 162 -10.13 18.69 7.53
CA ALA A 162 -10.08 19.82 8.45
C ALA A 162 -11.32 20.73 8.35
N ALA A 163 -12.04 20.71 7.22
CA ALA A 163 -13.33 21.39 7.07
C ALA A 163 -14.45 20.75 7.92
N LEU A 164 -14.29 19.48 8.32
CA LEU A 164 -15.31 18.69 9.02
C LEU A 164 -15.09 18.62 10.54
N CYS A 165 -14.07 19.31 11.06
CA CYS A 165 -13.70 19.25 12.47
C CYS A 165 -12.98 20.52 12.91
N GLU A 166 -13.24 20.99 14.13
CA GLU A 166 -12.54 22.15 14.72
C GLU A 166 -11.16 21.80 15.28
N LYS A 167 -10.95 20.56 15.72
CA LYS A 167 -9.67 20.12 16.28
C LYS A 167 -8.57 20.20 15.21
N ARG A 168 -7.41 20.75 15.58
CA ARG A 168 -6.22 20.82 14.73
C ARG A 168 -5.16 19.81 15.17
N VAL A 169 -4.66 19.01 14.23
CA VAL A 169 -3.65 17.95 14.48
C VAL A 169 -2.39 18.09 13.63
N ALA A 170 -2.34 19.11 12.79
CA ALA A 170 -1.19 19.54 12.00
C ALA A 170 -1.33 21.04 11.70
N ASP A 171 -0.20 21.70 11.40
CA ASP A 171 -0.18 23.13 11.05
C ASP A 171 -0.72 23.37 9.63
N ILE A 172 -0.46 22.44 8.70
CA ILE A 172 -1.04 22.46 7.36
C ILE A 172 -2.39 21.75 7.40
N VAL A 173 -3.40 22.37 6.79
CA VAL A 173 -4.77 21.85 6.70
C VAL A 173 -5.21 21.76 5.25
N ASP A 174 -5.90 20.67 4.91
CA ASP A 174 -6.42 20.43 3.57
C ASP A 174 -7.62 21.33 3.21
N CYS A 175 -8.17 22.11 4.14
CA CYS A 175 -9.30 23.04 3.91
C CYS A 175 -8.87 24.48 3.56
N SER A 176 -7.61 24.69 3.21
CA SER A 176 -7.06 25.99 2.80
C SER A 176 -6.85 26.05 1.28
N GLY A 177 -6.85 27.24 0.68
CA GLY A 177 -6.70 27.40 -0.78
C GLY A 177 -7.77 26.64 -1.58
N GLU A 178 -7.42 26.17 -2.77
CA GLU A 178 -8.32 25.31 -3.56
C GLU A 178 -8.29 23.88 -2.99
N ASN A 179 -9.46 23.33 -2.66
CA ASN A 179 -9.55 22.08 -1.92
C ASN A 179 -10.88 21.33 -2.05
N ILE A 180 -10.88 20.08 -1.56
CA ILE A 180 -12.04 19.20 -1.41
C ILE A 180 -12.14 18.61 0.00
N SER A 181 -11.69 19.34 1.03
CA SER A 181 -11.60 18.84 2.41
C SER A 181 -12.94 18.31 2.96
N GLU A 182 -14.05 18.93 2.56
CA GLU A 182 -15.41 18.49 2.92
C GLU A 182 -15.76 17.08 2.41
N LYS A 183 -15.05 16.59 1.38
CA LYS A 183 -15.25 15.26 0.79
C LYS A 183 -14.43 14.15 1.47
N ASN A 184 -13.64 14.48 2.51
CA ASN A 184 -12.71 13.54 3.16
C ASN A 184 -13.37 12.25 3.66
N VAL A 185 -14.66 12.28 4.03
CA VAL A 185 -15.39 11.08 4.46
C VAL A 185 -15.34 9.95 3.41
N ASN A 186 -15.37 10.30 2.13
CA ASN A 186 -15.33 9.31 1.03
C ASN A 186 -13.98 9.30 0.30
N TYR A 187 -13.34 10.47 0.12
CA TYR A 187 -12.05 10.60 -0.56
C TYR A 187 -10.87 10.21 0.33
N SER A 188 -11.06 10.17 1.66
CA SER A 188 -10.02 9.84 2.63
C SER A 188 -8.76 10.70 2.40
N GLU A 189 -7.57 10.08 2.36
CA GLU A 189 -6.28 10.74 2.19
C GLU A 189 -6.13 11.47 0.84
N LEU A 190 -6.98 11.18 -0.15
CA LEU A 190 -6.97 11.87 -1.45
C LEU A 190 -7.33 13.37 -1.34
N THR A 191 -7.94 13.82 -0.25
CA THR A 191 -8.14 15.27 -0.04
C THR A 191 -6.83 16.01 0.18
N ALA A 192 -5.84 15.36 0.82
CA ALA A 192 -4.48 15.89 0.88
C ALA A 192 -3.81 15.86 -0.50
N LEU A 193 -3.96 14.77 -1.27
CA LEU A 193 -3.40 14.69 -2.62
C LEU A 193 -3.94 15.80 -3.54
N TYR A 194 -5.25 16.05 -3.50
CA TYR A 194 -5.88 17.15 -4.24
C TYR A 194 -5.32 18.51 -3.81
N TRP A 195 -5.18 18.71 -2.50
CA TRP A 195 -4.63 19.94 -1.97
C TRP A 195 -3.17 20.17 -2.43
N ILE A 196 -2.33 19.12 -2.42
CA ILE A 196 -0.96 19.17 -2.95
C ILE A 196 -1.00 19.59 -4.42
N TRP A 197 -1.84 18.93 -5.22
CA TRP A 197 -1.99 19.22 -6.65
C TRP A 197 -2.27 20.69 -6.89
N LYS A 198 -3.29 21.25 -6.24
CA LYS A 198 -3.72 22.62 -6.49
C LYS A 198 -2.81 23.68 -5.90
N ASN A 199 -2.23 23.43 -4.73
CA ASN A 199 -1.54 24.44 -3.92
C ASN A 199 -0.01 24.32 -3.90
N ARG A 200 0.55 23.24 -4.46
CA ARG A 200 2.01 22.99 -4.50
C ARG A 200 2.55 22.70 -5.90
N LEU A 201 1.76 22.04 -6.74
CA LEU A 201 2.26 21.63 -8.07
C LEU A 201 2.09 22.72 -9.14
N SER A 202 1.11 23.61 -9.00
CA SER A 202 0.73 24.61 -10.01
C SER A 202 1.72 25.78 -10.22
N ALA A 203 2.78 25.91 -9.40
CA ALA A 203 3.76 26.99 -9.57
C ALA A 203 4.73 26.68 -10.73
N SER A 204 4.59 27.41 -11.83
CA SER A 204 5.40 27.32 -13.05
C SER A 204 6.82 27.86 -12.84
N GLY A 205 7.81 26.98 -12.98
CA GLY A 205 9.23 27.33 -12.94
C GLY A 205 10.08 26.12 -13.34
N THR A 206 11.27 26.37 -13.91
CA THR A 206 12.23 25.35 -14.38
C THR A 206 12.76 24.40 -13.29
N GLN A 207 12.41 24.65 -12.02
CA GLN A 207 12.65 23.77 -10.87
C GLN A 207 11.85 22.45 -10.91
N GLY A 208 10.89 22.28 -11.83
CA GLY A 208 10.03 21.09 -11.87
C GLY A 208 10.74 19.74 -12.07
N LYS A 209 12.00 19.71 -12.55
CA LYS A 209 12.72 18.45 -12.81
C LYS A 209 13.47 17.86 -11.62
N THR A 210 13.68 18.62 -10.55
CA THR A 210 14.42 18.18 -9.36
C THR A 210 13.57 18.19 -8.09
N GLU A 211 12.32 18.64 -8.19
CA GLU A 211 11.37 18.64 -7.08
C GLU A 211 10.44 17.42 -7.15
N TYR A 212 10.25 16.76 -6.01
CA TYR A 212 9.40 15.60 -5.83
C TYR A 212 8.40 15.88 -4.72
N TYR A 213 7.16 15.47 -4.96
CA TYR A 213 6.06 15.60 -4.03
C TYR A 213 5.43 14.23 -3.80
N GLY A 214 4.94 14.00 -2.59
CA GLY A 214 4.38 12.71 -2.24
C GLY A 214 3.27 12.78 -1.20
N LEU A 215 2.54 11.69 -1.09
CA LEU A 215 1.54 11.45 -0.06
C LEU A 215 1.96 10.23 0.75
N SER A 216 1.81 10.29 2.05
CA SER A 216 1.95 9.17 2.97
C SER A 216 0.86 9.21 4.03
N HIS A 217 0.60 8.08 4.68
CA HIS A 217 -0.38 8.02 5.76
C HIS A 217 0.30 8.25 7.11
N TYR A 218 -0.49 8.58 8.14
CA TYR A 218 0.04 8.76 9.50
C TYR A 218 0.78 7.53 10.05
N ARG A 219 0.45 6.32 9.57
CA ARG A 219 1.06 5.04 9.98
C ARG A 219 1.77 4.28 8.87
N ARG A 220 1.78 4.78 7.63
CA ARG A 220 2.38 4.08 6.50
C ARG A 220 3.22 5.06 5.71
N ILE A 221 4.53 4.83 5.68
CA ILE A 221 5.51 5.77 5.14
C ILE A 221 6.46 4.98 4.24
N LEU A 222 6.83 5.57 3.10
CA LEU A 222 7.90 5.01 2.28
C LEU A 222 9.21 5.02 3.07
N GLU A 223 9.85 3.86 3.14
CA GLU A 223 11.14 3.68 3.77
C GLU A 223 12.23 4.21 2.83
N LEU A 224 12.64 5.46 3.05
CA LEU A 224 13.64 6.15 2.26
C LEU A 224 14.71 6.75 3.18
N THR A 225 15.97 6.53 2.83
CA THR A 225 17.13 7.18 3.44
C THR A 225 17.53 8.43 2.67
N GLU A 226 18.39 9.28 3.25
CA GLU A 226 18.97 10.42 2.53
C GLU A 226 19.71 9.97 1.25
N GLU A 227 20.40 8.83 1.30
CA GLU A 227 21.05 8.25 0.12
C GLU A 227 20.03 7.87 -0.96
N ASP A 228 18.84 7.38 -0.59
CA ASP A 228 17.79 7.05 -1.55
C ASP A 228 17.30 8.29 -2.29
N LEU A 229 17.23 9.44 -1.62
CA LEU A 229 16.84 10.70 -2.26
C LEU A 229 17.85 11.18 -3.30
N LEU A 230 19.15 10.89 -3.10
CA LEU A 230 20.21 11.19 -4.08
C LEU A 230 20.08 10.37 -5.36
N ARG A 231 19.36 9.24 -5.33
CA ARG A 231 19.16 8.38 -6.52
C ARG A 231 18.10 8.94 -7.46
N LEU A 232 17.20 9.80 -6.98
CA LEU A 232 16.04 10.24 -7.73
C LEU A 232 16.43 11.01 -9.00
N VAL A 233 17.21 12.08 -8.85
CA VAL A 233 17.60 12.94 -9.99
C VAL A 233 18.57 12.23 -10.93
N ASP A 234 19.58 11.57 -10.37
CA ASP A 234 20.67 10.97 -11.16
C ASP A 234 20.25 9.77 -11.98
N HIS A 235 19.26 9.01 -11.50
CA HIS A 235 18.64 7.92 -12.26
C HIS A 235 17.36 8.34 -12.97
N GLN A 236 17.03 9.64 -12.92
CA GLN A 236 15.85 10.22 -13.56
C GLN A 236 14.57 9.46 -13.20
N VAL A 237 14.44 9.09 -11.92
CA VAL A 237 13.26 8.39 -11.39
C VAL A 237 12.03 9.28 -11.57
N ASP A 238 10.98 8.76 -12.16
CA ASP A 238 9.74 9.52 -12.36
C ASP A 238 8.85 9.44 -11.11
N VAL A 239 8.79 8.27 -10.50
CA VAL A 239 7.96 7.98 -9.32
C VAL A 239 8.57 6.84 -8.50
N VAL A 240 8.42 6.95 -7.18
CA VAL A 240 8.65 5.89 -6.20
C VAL A 240 7.31 5.46 -5.62
N LEU A 241 6.99 4.19 -5.79
CA LEU A 241 5.79 3.54 -5.24
C LEU A 241 6.19 2.58 -4.09
N PRO A 242 5.28 2.22 -3.18
CA PRO A 242 5.51 1.08 -2.31
C PRO A 242 5.63 -0.19 -3.16
N TYR A 243 6.31 -1.21 -2.64
CA TYR A 243 6.17 -2.55 -3.20
C TYR A 243 4.69 -2.94 -3.29
N PRO A 244 4.22 -3.42 -4.46
CA PRO A 244 2.81 -3.74 -4.62
C PRO A 244 2.46 -5.02 -3.87
N MET A 245 1.21 -5.10 -3.43
CA MET A 245 0.72 -6.27 -2.71
C MET A 245 0.22 -7.33 -3.69
N PRO A 246 0.56 -8.63 -3.49
CA PRO A 246 0.05 -9.71 -4.32
C PRO A 246 -1.38 -10.09 -3.93
N TYR A 247 -2.19 -10.44 -4.94
CA TYR A 247 -3.57 -10.89 -4.81
C TYR A 247 -3.83 -12.12 -5.67
N GLU A 248 -4.70 -13.00 -5.16
CA GLU A 248 -5.16 -14.19 -5.85
C GLU A 248 -6.68 -14.22 -6.04
N PRO A 249 -7.16 -14.65 -7.22
CA PRO A 249 -6.38 -14.95 -8.43
C PRO A 249 -5.75 -13.71 -9.09
N ASP A 250 -6.32 -12.52 -8.86
CA ASP A 250 -5.92 -11.27 -9.51
C ASP A 250 -6.39 -10.05 -8.69
N ILE A 251 -6.05 -8.84 -9.16
CA ILE A 251 -6.49 -7.56 -8.57
C ILE A 251 -8.03 -7.45 -8.58
N GLU A 252 -8.69 -8.04 -9.58
CA GLU A 252 -10.15 -8.02 -9.66
C GLU A 252 -10.83 -8.67 -8.44
N ALA A 253 -10.26 -9.75 -7.92
CA ALA A 253 -10.75 -10.36 -6.68
C ALA A 253 -10.64 -9.43 -5.46
N HIS A 254 -9.62 -8.55 -5.42
CA HIS A 254 -9.46 -7.57 -4.36
C HIS A 254 -10.56 -6.49 -4.41
N HIS A 255 -10.82 -5.89 -5.57
CA HIS A 255 -11.80 -4.80 -5.65
C HIS A 255 -13.20 -5.25 -5.22
N ARG A 256 -13.59 -6.51 -5.48
CA ARG A 256 -14.93 -7.04 -5.13
C ARG A 256 -15.16 -7.10 -3.63
N ARG A 257 -14.09 -7.06 -2.82
CA ARG A 257 -14.19 -7.05 -1.35
C ARG A 257 -14.54 -5.67 -0.80
N TYR A 258 -14.15 -4.60 -1.50
CA TYR A 258 -14.23 -3.22 -1.00
C TYR A 258 -15.20 -2.33 -1.79
N LEU A 259 -15.49 -2.68 -3.04
CA LEU A 259 -16.41 -1.95 -3.91
C LEU A 259 -17.65 -2.77 -4.22
N LYS A 260 -18.81 -2.14 -4.09
CA LYS A 260 -20.07 -2.71 -4.56
C LYS A 260 -20.06 -2.76 -6.08
N LYS A 261 -20.84 -3.68 -6.66
CA LYS A 261 -20.94 -3.85 -8.11
C LYS A 261 -21.36 -2.56 -8.81
N GLU A 262 -22.26 -1.79 -8.19
CA GLU A 262 -22.76 -0.52 -8.73
C GLU A 262 -21.66 0.55 -8.77
N ASP A 263 -20.86 0.64 -7.70
CA ASP A 263 -19.71 1.55 -7.64
C ASP A 263 -18.65 1.15 -8.67
N TRP A 264 -18.42 -0.15 -8.84
CA TRP A 264 -17.49 -0.64 -9.86
C TRP A 264 -17.96 -0.33 -11.29
N ASN A 265 -19.25 -0.48 -11.58
CA ASN A 265 -19.82 -0.08 -12.86
C ASN A 265 -19.65 1.43 -13.11
N ALA A 266 -19.76 2.25 -12.06
CA ALA A 266 -19.50 3.69 -12.13
C ALA A 266 -18.03 3.99 -12.49
N VAL A 267 -17.07 3.25 -11.93
CA VAL A 267 -15.64 3.35 -12.29
C VAL A 267 -15.43 3.03 -13.77
N LEU A 268 -15.90 1.87 -14.24
CA LEU A 268 -15.74 1.45 -15.63
C LEU A 268 -16.34 2.49 -16.60
N ARG A 269 -17.52 3.02 -16.26
CA ARG A 269 -18.20 4.05 -17.07
C ARG A 269 -17.41 5.36 -17.09
N ALA A 270 -16.92 5.82 -15.94
CA ALA A 270 -16.16 7.07 -15.84
C ALA A 270 -14.84 6.99 -16.61
N VAL A 271 -14.10 5.88 -16.50
CA VAL A 271 -12.85 5.67 -17.23
C VAL A 271 -13.11 5.60 -18.73
N LEU A 272 -14.12 4.85 -19.18
CA LEU A 272 -14.47 4.76 -20.61
C LEU A 272 -14.83 6.12 -21.21
N GLU A 273 -15.59 6.94 -20.48
CA GLU A 273 -16.05 8.24 -20.95
C GLU A 273 -14.92 9.27 -21.06
N LEU A 274 -14.01 9.29 -20.08
CA LEU A 274 -12.99 10.34 -19.97
C LEU A 274 -11.64 9.93 -20.56
N GLN A 275 -11.33 8.62 -20.56
CA GLN A 275 -10.01 8.06 -20.83
C GLN A 275 -10.14 6.71 -21.58
N PRO A 276 -10.65 6.69 -22.83
CA PRO A 276 -10.95 5.46 -23.55
C PRO A 276 -9.74 4.53 -23.72
N ASP A 277 -8.54 5.07 -23.98
CA ASP A 277 -7.31 4.26 -24.12
C ASP A 277 -6.96 3.51 -22.82
N TYR A 278 -7.20 4.15 -21.66
CA TYR A 278 -7.03 3.50 -20.37
C TYR A 278 -8.11 2.45 -20.13
N ALA A 279 -9.35 2.71 -20.55
CA ALA A 279 -10.44 1.76 -20.45
C ALA A 279 -10.16 0.48 -21.23
N ASP A 280 -9.53 0.59 -22.40
CA ASP A 280 -9.12 -0.55 -23.21
C ASP A 280 -8.02 -1.39 -22.53
N ALA A 281 -7.07 -0.74 -21.85
CA ALA A 281 -6.00 -1.43 -21.10
C ALA A 281 -6.47 -2.00 -19.75
N PHE A 282 -7.55 -1.46 -19.18
CA PHE A 282 -7.97 -1.72 -17.81
C PHE A 282 -8.22 -3.20 -17.49
N PRO A 283 -8.94 -3.98 -18.32
CA PRO A 283 -9.16 -5.40 -18.04
C PRO A 283 -7.86 -6.21 -17.96
N GLY A 284 -6.88 -5.87 -18.80
CA GLY A 284 -5.57 -6.51 -18.81
C GLY A 284 -4.78 -6.23 -17.54
N ILE A 285 -4.87 -5.00 -17.01
CA ILE A 285 -4.23 -4.61 -15.74
C ILE A 285 -4.91 -5.28 -14.55
N LEU A 286 -6.25 -5.33 -14.52
CA LEU A 286 -7.00 -5.96 -13.43
C LEU A 286 -6.80 -7.47 -13.33
N LYS A 287 -6.41 -8.12 -14.42
CA LYS A 287 -6.05 -9.55 -14.46
C LYS A 287 -4.64 -9.84 -13.95
N GLN A 288 -3.86 -8.80 -13.63
CA GLN A 288 -2.54 -8.96 -13.01
C GLN A 288 -2.70 -9.29 -11.52
N ARG A 289 -1.58 -9.60 -10.85
CA ARG A 289 -1.57 -10.05 -9.44
C ARG A 289 -1.21 -8.94 -8.45
N PHE A 290 -0.67 -7.82 -8.90
CA PHE A 290 -0.01 -6.84 -8.03
C PHE A 290 -0.72 -5.48 -8.08
N LEU A 291 -1.17 -5.01 -6.92
CA LEU A 291 -1.85 -3.73 -6.75
C LEU A 291 -0.99 -2.81 -5.87
N TYR A 292 -0.90 -1.53 -6.23
CA TYR A 292 -0.38 -0.50 -5.32
C TYR A 292 -1.49 -0.09 -4.36
N ASN A 293 -1.32 -0.42 -3.09
CA ASN A 293 -2.27 -0.08 -2.05
C ASN A 293 -1.97 1.30 -1.45
N TYR A 294 -2.99 1.84 -0.79
CA TYR A 294 -2.93 2.97 0.10
C TYR A 294 -2.75 4.37 -0.54
N ASN A 295 -2.68 4.57 -1.86
CA ASN A 295 -2.47 5.93 -2.41
C ASN A 295 -1.17 6.59 -1.89
N ILE A 296 -0.12 5.79 -1.66
CA ILE A 296 1.18 6.26 -1.17
C ILE A 296 2.14 6.31 -2.35
N LEU A 297 2.72 7.49 -2.58
CA LEU A 297 3.68 7.69 -3.65
C LEU A 297 4.58 8.88 -3.36
N LEU A 298 5.74 8.91 -4.03
CA LEU A 298 6.61 10.06 -4.19
C LEU A 298 6.92 10.22 -5.67
N ALA A 299 6.47 11.28 -6.31
CA ALA A 299 6.66 11.47 -7.75
C ALA A 299 7.30 12.83 -8.05
N ARG A 300 8.01 12.90 -9.17
CA ARG A 300 8.50 14.17 -9.71
C ARG A 300 7.32 15.12 -9.91
N LYS A 301 7.52 16.41 -9.67
CA LYS A 301 6.45 17.42 -9.62
C LYS A 301 5.52 17.39 -10.84
N ASP A 302 6.08 17.30 -12.04
CA ASP A 302 5.33 17.21 -13.30
C ASP A 302 4.54 15.90 -13.43
N VAL A 303 5.15 14.77 -13.08
CA VAL A 303 4.52 13.44 -13.08
C VAL A 303 3.35 13.40 -12.10
N LEU A 304 3.52 13.93 -10.88
CA LEU A 304 2.44 13.99 -9.90
C LEU A 304 1.30 14.90 -10.38
N ALA A 305 1.63 16.03 -11.02
CA ALA A 305 0.63 16.95 -11.55
C ALA A 305 -0.18 16.32 -12.70
N ASP A 306 0.49 15.59 -13.60
CA ASP A 306 -0.15 14.85 -14.68
C ASP A 306 -1.07 13.76 -14.13
N TYR A 307 -0.56 12.93 -13.22
CA TYR A 307 -1.36 11.91 -12.52
C TYR A 307 -2.60 12.50 -11.84
N CYS A 308 -2.46 13.59 -11.10
CA CYS A 308 -3.61 14.23 -10.44
C CYS A 308 -4.62 14.80 -11.46
N SER A 309 -4.13 15.38 -12.56
CA SER A 309 -4.99 15.89 -13.63
C SER A 309 -5.78 14.80 -14.34
N TRP A 310 -5.24 13.58 -14.39
CA TRP A 310 -5.94 12.39 -14.88
C TRP A 310 -6.90 11.80 -13.84
N LEU A 311 -6.45 11.65 -12.58
CA LEU A 311 -7.16 10.96 -11.52
C LEU A 311 -8.45 11.68 -11.10
N PHE A 312 -8.36 12.96 -10.74
CA PHE A 312 -9.46 13.65 -10.07
C PHE A 312 -10.72 13.82 -10.93
N PRO A 313 -10.64 14.13 -12.24
CA PRO A 313 -11.81 14.14 -13.11
C PRO A 313 -12.53 12.79 -13.15
N ILE A 314 -11.79 11.67 -13.13
CA ILE A 314 -12.37 10.32 -13.07
C ILE A 314 -13.09 10.12 -11.74
N LEU A 315 -12.45 10.43 -10.61
CA LEU A 315 -13.06 10.30 -9.28
C LEU A 315 -14.33 11.13 -9.14
N GLU A 316 -14.32 12.38 -9.62
CA GLU A 316 -15.50 13.26 -9.64
C GLU A 316 -16.62 12.66 -10.49
N ARG A 317 -16.29 12.06 -11.63
CA ARG A 317 -17.27 11.40 -12.50
C ARG A 317 -17.84 10.12 -11.87
N VAL A 318 -17.02 9.34 -11.17
CA VAL A 318 -17.48 8.18 -10.38
C VAL A 318 -18.43 8.64 -9.27
N GLU A 319 -18.11 9.73 -8.57
CA GLU A 319 -18.97 10.30 -7.52
C GLU A 319 -20.34 10.73 -8.06
N GLN A 320 -20.39 11.29 -9.27
CA GLN A 320 -21.66 11.66 -9.92
C GLN A 320 -22.55 10.44 -10.25
N TYR A 321 -21.93 9.30 -10.56
CA TYR A 321 -22.62 8.04 -10.85
C TYR A 321 -22.96 7.22 -9.62
N SER A 322 -22.40 7.52 -8.45
CA SER A 322 -22.60 6.70 -7.25
C SER A 322 -24.03 6.77 -6.74
N VAL A 323 -24.55 5.66 -6.23
CA VAL A 323 -25.87 5.58 -5.60
C VAL A 323 -25.75 4.90 -4.23
N PRO A 324 -26.05 5.59 -3.11
CA PRO A 324 -26.39 7.01 -3.00
C PRO A 324 -25.26 7.94 -3.47
N GLN A 325 -25.61 9.15 -3.90
CA GLN A 325 -24.63 10.14 -4.37
C GLN A 325 -23.80 10.70 -3.21
N GLY A 326 -22.48 10.79 -3.45
CA GLY A 326 -21.53 11.58 -2.67
C GLY A 326 -21.71 11.48 -1.14
N TRP A 327 -22.09 12.60 -0.52
CA TRP A 327 -22.18 12.81 0.93
C TRP A 327 -23.31 12.02 1.64
N ASN A 328 -24.22 11.39 0.89
CA ASN A 328 -25.28 10.54 1.45
C ASN A 328 -24.78 9.16 1.92
N ARG A 329 -23.49 8.86 1.72
CA ARG A 329 -22.82 7.64 2.20
C ARG A 329 -21.48 7.98 2.82
N LYS A 330 -20.99 7.08 3.70
CA LYS A 330 -19.79 7.27 4.52
C LYS A 330 -18.96 5.99 4.63
N ASP A 331 -18.57 5.44 3.49
CA ASP A 331 -17.93 4.12 3.38
C ASP A 331 -16.61 4.14 2.61
N ARG A 332 -16.04 5.33 2.36
CA ARG A 332 -14.69 5.51 1.78
C ARG A 332 -14.50 4.90 0.39
N TYR A 333 -15.58 4.64 -0.34
CA TYR A 333 -15.52 3.96 -1.63
C TYR A 333 -14.60 4.66 -2.64
N ILE A 334 -14.59 6.00 -2.68
CA ILE A 334 -13.69 6.78 -3.55
C ILE A 334 -12.22 6.56 -3.18
N GLY A 335 -11.88 6.42 -1.90
CA GLY A 335 -10.53 6.07 -1.46
C GLY A 335 -10.06 4.73 -2.04
N TYR A 336 -10.93 3.71 -2.03
CA TYR A 336 -10.63 2.41 -2.64
C TYR A 336 -10.56 2.46 -4.17
N VAL A 337 -11.40 3.29 -4.81
CA VAL A 337 -11.28 3.57 -6.25
C VAL A 337 -9.93 4.21 -6.56
N GLY A 338 -9.44 5.12 -5.70
CA GLY A 338 -8.12 5.72 -5.80
C GLY A 338 -7.00 4.70 -5.95
N GLU A 339 -6.94 3.69 -5.08
CA GLU A 339 -5.89 2.66 -5.12
C GLU A 339 -5.89 1.87 -6.46
N THR A 340 -7.09 1.58 -6.96
CA THR A 340 -7.24 0.90 -8.25
C THR A 340 -6.81 1.78 -9.42
N LEU A 341 -7.18 3.06 -9.41
CA LEU A 341 -6.84 4.02 -10.46
C LEU A 341 -5.36 4.42 -10.43
N GLU A 342 -4.73 4.51 -9.25
CA GLU A 342 -3.28 4.63 -9.09
C GLU A 342 -2.57 3.49 -9.82
N THR A 343 -3.00 2.26 -9.53
CA THR A 343 -2.44 1.08 -10.19
C THR A 343 -2.67 1.10 -11.69
N LEU A 344 -3.87 1.44 -12.15
CA LEU A 344 -4.15 1.59 -13.58
C LEU A 344 -3.20 2.59 -14.25
N TYR A 345 -3.05 3.78 -13.68
CA TYR A 345 -2.23 4.84 -14.27
C TYR A 345 -0.76 4.42 -14.38
N PHE A 346 -0.14 3.99 -13.28
CA PHE A 346 1.29 3.65 -13.30
C PHE A 346 1.60 2.37 -14.07
N MET A 347 0.68 1.39 -14.09
CA MET A 347 0.87 0.19 -14.91
C MET A 347 0.64 0.43 -16.40
N TYR A 348 -0.26 1.34 -16.77
CA TYR A 348 -0.40 1.83 -18.15
C TYR A 348 0.88 2.53 -18.62
N HIS A 349 1.51 3.28 -17.72
CA HIS A 349 2.71 4.06 -18.00
C HIS A 349 4.05 3.35 -17.72
N LYS A 350 4.04 2.07 -17.36
CA LYS A 350 5.23 1.32 -16.91
C LYS A 350 6.42 1.36 -17.87
N ASP A 351 6.17 1.49 -19.17
CA ASP A 351 7.21 1.52 -20.22
C ASP A 351 7.62 2.96 -20.58
N SER A 352 6.86 3.96 -20.14
CA SER A 352 7.10 5.39 -20.39
C SER A 352 7.67 6.14 -19.17
N LEU A 353 7.46 5.62 -17.96
CA LEU A 353 7.97 6.18 -16.71
C LEU A 353 9.01 5.25 -16.09
N ARG A 354 10.07 5.83 -15.53
CA ARG A 354 11.03 5.16 -14.67
C ARG A 354 10.46 5.03 -13.27
N ILE A 355 9.74 3.93 -13.05
CA ILE A 355 9.12 3.59 -11.76
C ILE A 355 10.15 2.85 -10.89
N ALA A 356 10.44 3.40 -9.72
CA ALA A 356 11.20 2.75 -8.67
C ALA A 356 10.28 2.37 -7.50
N HIS A 357 10.75 1.48 -6.62
CA HIS A 357 9.97 0.97 -5.50
C HIS A 357 10.74 1.08 -4.19
N ALA A 358 10.01 1.32 -3.11
CA ALA A 358 10.56 1.32 -1.76
C ALA A 358 9.71 0.47 -0.83
N GLY A 359 10.30 0.08 0.30
CA GLY A 359 9.56 -0.51 1.40
C GLY A 359 8.50 0.46 1.93
N CYS A 360 7.43 -0.06 2.52
CA CYS A 360 6.46 0.73 3.26
C CYS A 360 6.53 0.34 4.74
N ARG A 361 7.01 1.24 5.59
CA ARG A 361 7.07 1.04 7.04
C ARG A 361 5.70 1.27 7.66
N PHE A 362 5.26 0.34 8.50
CA PHE A 362 4.02 0.43 9.25
C PHE A 362 4.36 0.87 10.68
N LEU A 363 3.95 2.07 11.06
CA LEU A 363 4.17 2.58 12.42
C LEU A 363 3.16 1.96 13.38
N THR A 364 3.66 1.50 14.54
CA THR A 364 2.87 0.86 15.60
C THR A 364 2.61 1.77 16.77
#